data_AF-A0A7S2N0R1-F1
#
_entry.id   AF-A0A7S2N0R1-F1
#
_cell.length_a   1.000
_cell.length_b   1.000
_cell.length_c   1.000
_cell.angle_alpha   90.00
_cell.angle_beta   90.00
_cell.angle_gamma   90.00
#
_symmetry.space_group_name_H-M   'P 1'
#
loop_
_entity.id
_entity.type
_entity.pdbx_description
1 polymer ?
#
loop_
_entity_poly.entity_id
_entity_poly.type
_entity_poly.pdbx_seq_one_letter_code
_entity_poly.pdbx_strand_id
1 'polypeptide(L)'
;PVFFMGPCELIAGRPMGLHLFEPRYRRLIKHAMETDAKFIFASATPRKGLLAWVCECHSVDIYSDGRAELYALPTLKCRVKEVHREHIDSHNPPLHWAVVELQPCISEQARTELMARLSHVRQRLAQEDTDEEDEEEE
;
A
#
# COMPACT_ATOMS: atom_id res chain seq x y z
N PRO A 1 -0.54 -9.02 -0.25
CA PRO A 1 0.94 -9.03 -0.04
C PRO A 1 1.35 -7.99 1.03
N VAL A 2 2.55 -8.10 1.63
CA VAL A 2 2.98 -7.23 2.74
C VAL A 2 4.24 -6.45 2.39
N PHE A 3 4.15 -5.13 2.46
CA PHE A 3 5.29 -4.23 2.52
C PHE A 3 5.62 -3.97 3.99
N PHE A 4 6.90 -4.01 4.36
CA PHE A 4 7.28 -3.61 5.70
C PHE A 4 8.56 -2.79 5.73
N MET A 5 8.54 -1.74 6.55
CA MET A 5 9.64 -0.82 6.76
C MET A 5 9.43 -0.16 8.12
N GLY A 6 10.50 0.03 8.90
CA GLY A 6 10.36 0.53 10.26
C GLY A 6 11.61 1.17 10.83
N PRO A 7 11.44 2.03 11.86
CA PRO A 7 10.15 2.48 12.41
C PRO A 7 9.47 3.56 11.52
N CYS A 8 8.17 3.42 11.25
CA CYS A 8 7.36 4.37 10.50
C CYS A 8 5.94 4.42 11.09
N GLU A 9 5.43 5.62 11.35
CA GLU A 9 4.06 5.84 11.85
C GLU A 9 3.16 6.33 10.72
N LEU A 10 2.05 5.62 10.51
CA LEU A 10 1.07 5.96 9.49
C LEU A 10 -0.18 6.58 10.09
N ILE A 11 -0.72 7.55 9.36
CA ILE A 11 -1.96 8.24 9.69
C ILE A 11 -3.01 7.85 8.65
N ALA A 12 -4.20 7.44 9.11
CA ALA A 12 -5.30 7.10 8.21
C ALA A 12 -5.62 8.28 7.27
N GLY A 13 -5.72 7.99 5.98
CA GLY A 13 -6.04 8.98 4.95
C GLY A 13 -4.92 9.95 4.61
N ARG A 14 -3.70 9.78 5.16
CA ARG A 14 -2.53 10.55 4.73
C ARG A 14 -1.69 9.69 3.76
N PRO A 15 -1.61 10.03 2.47
CA PRO A 15 -0.82 9.26 1.52
C PRO A 15 0.67 9.38 1.84
N MET A 16 1.44 8.36 1.44
CA MET A 16 2.90 8.36 1.48
C MET A 16 3.45 7.96 0.11
N GLY A 17 4.47 8.66 -0.37
CA GLY A 17 5.21 8.23 -1.55
C GLY A 17 6.07 7.01 -1.23
N LEU A 18 6.08 6.02 -2.12
CA LEU A 18 6.91 4.83 -2.04
C LEU A 18 7.65 4.64 -3.36
N HIS A 19 8.94 4.30 -3.26
CA HIS A 19 9.74 3.81 -4.37
C HIS A 19 10.05 2.33 -4.13
N LEU A 20 9.47 1.44 -4.93
CA LEU A 20 9.58 -0.01 -4.79
C LEU A 20 10.62 -0.56 -5.78
N PHE A 21 11.84 -0.78 -5.28
CA PHE A 21 12.94 -1.27 -6.10
C PHE A 21 13.44 -2.68 -5.75
N GLU A 22 13.21 -3.16 -4.53
CA GLU A 22 13.62 -4.52 -4.12
C GLU A 22 12.83 -5.59 -4.91
N PRO A 23 13.43 -6.71 -5.36
CA PRO A 23 12.75 -7.74 -6.14
C PRO A 23 11.43 -8.24 -5.52
N ARG A 24 11.38 -8.37 -4.19
CA ARG A 24 10.15 -8.71 -3.45
C ARG A 24 9.04 -7.68 -3.57
N TYR A 25 9.37 -6.41 -3.65
CA TYR A 25 8.38 -5.35 -3.77
C TYR A 25 7.96 -5.08 -5.21
N ARG A 26 8.82 -5.38 -6.19
CA ARG A 26 8.40 -5.46 -7.61
C ARG A 26 7.31 -6.52 -7.82
N ARG A 27 7.48 -7.70 -7.20
CA ARG A 27 6.46 -8.76 -7.23
C ARG A 27 5.20 -8.36 -6.44
N LEU A 28 5.38 -7.68 -5.31
CA LEU A 28 4.26 -7.15 -4.50
C LEU A 28 3.38 -6.22 -5.32
N ILE A 29 3.95 -5.20 -5.96
CA ILE A 29 3.16 -4.19 -6.66
C ILE A 29 2.49 -4.76 -7.89
N LYS A 30 3.19 -5.60 -8.66
CA LYS A 30 2.59 -6.34 -9.77
C LYS A 30 1.34 -7.11 -9.32
N HIS A 31 1.45 -7.88 -8.24
CA HIS A 31 0.31 -8.63 -7.73
C HIS A 31 -0.82 -7.73 -7.20
N ALA A 32 -0.48 -6.66 -6.46
CA ALA A 32 -1.48 -5.73 -5.94
C ALA A 32 -2.29 -5.08 -7.08
N MET A 33 -1.64 -4.74 -8.20
CA MET A 33 -2.29 -4.15 -9.37
C MET A 33 -3.11 -5.14 -10.19
N GLU A 34 -2.73 -6.42 -10.20
CA GLU A 34 -3.51 -7.49 -10.83
C GLU A 34 -4.77 -7.89 -10.01
N THR A 35 -4.84 -7.51 -8.74
CA THR A 35 -5.97 -7.88 -7.86
C THR A 35 -6.90 -6.71 -7.55
N ASP A 36 -6.58 -5.92 -6.53
CA ASP A 36 -7.49 -4.98 -5.89
C ASP A 36 -6.83 -3.67 -5.48
N ALA A 37 -5.65 -3.40 -6.03
CA ALA A 37 -4.83 -2.22 -5.76
C ALA A 37 -4.51 -2.02 -4.27
N LYS A 38 -4.31 -3.12 -3.52
CA LYS A 38 -4.04 -3.04 -2.08
C LYS A 38 -2.88 -3.92 -1.64
N PHE A 39 -2.25 -3.49 -0.56
CA PHE A 39 -1.29 -4.28 0.19
C PHE A 39 -1.36 -3.95 1.69
N ILE A 40 -0.72 -4.79 2.50
CA ILE A 40 -0.58 -4.55 3.93
C ILE A 40 0.73 -3.82 4.19
N PHE A 41 0.70 -2.67 4.87
CA PHE A 41 1.88 -2.01 5.41
C PHE A 41 2.10 -2.42 6.86
N ALA A 42 3.29 -2.93 7.17
CA ALA A 42 3.71 -3.24 8.54
C ALA A 42 4.94 -2.40 8.95
N SER A 43 4.92 -1.84 10.16
CA SER A 43 6.04 -1.03 10.70
C SER A 43 7.21 -1.85 11.24
N ALA A 44 7.16 -3.17 11.08
CA ALA A 44 8.17 -4.13 11.50
C ALA A 44 8.01 -5.43 10.69
N THR A 45 8.97 -6.34 10.79
CA THR A 45 8.88 -7.67 10.18
C THR A 45 7.54 -8.34 10.52
N PRO A 46 6.75 -8.77 9.51
CA PRO A 46 5.41 -9.29 9.72
C PRO A 46 5.42 -10.54 10.61
N ARG A 47 4.56 -10.53 11.63
CA ARG A 47 4.34 -11.66 12.54
C ARG A 47 2.90 -11.69 13.02
N LYS A 48 2.40 -12.87 13.38
CA LYS A 48 1.08 -13.03 14.00
C LYS A 48 0.92 -12.06 15.19
N GLY A 49 -0.24 -11.41 15.27
CA GLY A 49 -0.59 -10.43 16.29
C GLY A 49 -0.16 -9.00 15.99
N LEU A 50 0.73 -8.77 15.00
CA LEU A 50 1.20 -7.43 14.63
C LEU A 50 0.03 -6.56 14.16
N LEU A 51 0.02 -5.32 14.63
CA LEU A 51 -0.86 -4.28 14.09
C LEU A 51 -0.23 -3.67 12.85
N ALA A 52 -1.04 -3.55 11.81
CA ALA A 52 -0.63 -3.12 10.47
C ALA A 52 -1.74 -2.26 9.85
N TRP A 53 -1.50 -1.79 8.63
CA TRP A 53 -2.45 -1.02 7.84
C TRP A 53 -2.77 -1.73 6.53
N VAL A 54 -4.02 -1.69 6.13
CA VAL A 54 -4.40 -1.87 4.73
C VAL A 54 -4.12 -0.56 4.02
N CYS A 55 -3.36 -0.62 2.94
CA CYS A 55 -3.03 0.52 2.09
C CYS A 55 -3.56 0.30 0.67
N GLU A 56 -4.12 1.35 0.10
CA GLU A 56 -4.46 1.42 -1.33
C GLU A 56 -3.32 2.04 -2.13
N CYS A 57 -3.09 1.55 -3.34
CA CYS A 57 -2.15 2.10 -4.30
C CYS A 57 -2.85 3.14 -5.19
N HIS A 58 -2.20 4.29 -5.37
CA HIS A 58 -2.63 5.42 -6.21
C HIS A 58 -1.43 5.96 -6.99
N SER A 59 -1.67 6.58 -8.17
CA SER A 59 -0.63 7.14 -9.05
C SER A 59 0.54 6.19 -9.25
N VAL A 60 0.26 5.01 -9.81
CA VAL A 60 1.22 3.90 -9.84
C VAL A 60 1.94 3.85 -11.18
N ASP A 61 3.20 4.23 -11.17
CA ASP A 61 4.09 4.10 -12.32
C ASP A 61 4.96 2.87 -12.18
N ILE A 62 4.79 1.90 -13.08
CA ILE A 62 5.61 0.68 -13.11
C ILE A 62 6.56 0.77 -14.32
N TYR A 63 7.86 0.86 -14.05
CA TYR A 63 8.89 0.87 -15.07
C TYR A 63 9.08 -0.51 -15.70
N SER A 64 9.71 -0.55 -16.88
CA SER A 64 9.96 -1.79 -17.65
C SER A 64 10.78 -2.85 -16.90
N ASP A 65 11.59 -2.44 -15.91
CA ASP A 65 12.36 -3.34 -15.04
C ASP A 65 11.62 -3.79 -13.77
N GLY A 66 10.34 -3.41 -13.65
CA GLY A 66 9.43 -3.73 -12.56
C GLY A 66 9.62 -2.88 -11.31
N ARG A 67 10.54 -1.90 -11.30
CA ARG A 67 10.53 -0.86 -10.26
C ARG A 67 9.21 -0.09 -10.35
N ALA A 68 8.77 0.48 -9.23
CA ALA A 68 7.56 1.30 -9.24
C ALA A 68 7.66 2.51 -8.31
N GLU A 69 7.02 3.59 -8.72
CA GLU A 69 6.69 4.74 -7.87
C GLU A 69 5.18 4.77 -7.66
N LEU A 70 4.75 5.11 -6.44
CA LEU A 70 3.34 5.20 -6.09
C LEU A 70 3.08 6.03 -4.85
N TYR A 71 1.83 6.47 -4.70
CA TYR A 71 1.27 6.84 -3.42
C TYR A 71 0.54 5.67 -2.77
N ALA A 72 0.93 5.33 -1.53
CA ALA A 72 0.20 4.39 -0.69
C ALA A 72 -0.67 5.15 0.31
N LEU A 73 -1.98 4.89 0.30
CA LEU A 73 -2.97 5.53 1.16
C LEU A 73 -3.42 4.56 2.27
N PRO A 74 -3.04 4.78 3.54
CA PRO A 74 -3.48 3.94 4.66
C PRO A 74 -4.98 4.15 4.91
N THR A 75 -5.77 3.10 4.79
CA THR A 75 -7.24 3.20 4.90
C THR A 75 -7.78 2.60 6.19
N LEU A 76 -7.30 1.41 6.59
CA LEU A 76 -7.83 0.68 7.75
C LEU A 76 -6.73 0.01 8.55
N LYS A 77 -6.87 0.01 9.88
CA LYS A 77 -6.03 -0.82 10.75
C LYS A 77 -6.45 -2.28 10.64
N CYS A 78 -5.47 -3.18 10.66
CA CYS A 78 -5.70 -4.61 10.68
C CYS A 78 -4.72 -5.30 11.63
N ARG A 79 -5.11 -6.49 12.10
CA ARG A 79 -4.26 -7.36 12.90
C ARG A 79 -3.85 -8.58 12.08
N VAL A 80 -2.55 -8.84 11.99
CA VAL A 80 -2.02 -10.01 11.31
C VAL A 80 -2.44 -11.28 12.07
N LYS A 81 -3.11 -12.22 11.39
CA LYS A 81 -3.53 -13.51 11.95
C LYS A 81 -2.56 -14.62 11.57
N GLU A 82 -2.07 -14.58 10.33
CA GLU A 82 -1.14 -15.55 9.78
C GLU A 82 -0.14 -14.85 8.85
N VAL A 83 1.05 -15.43 8.73
CA VAL A 83 2.10 -14.94 7.83
C VAL A 83 2.66 -16.12 7.04
N HIS A 84 2.74 -15.95 5.73
CA HIS A 84 3.42 -16.87 4.83
C HIS A 84 4.58 -16.14 4.15
N ARG A 85 5.64 -16.87 3.79
CA ARG A 85 6.83 -16.34 3.12
C ARG A 85 7.02 -17.04 1.80
N GLU A 86 7.19 -16.26 0.76
CA GLU A 86 7.48 -16.74 -0.58
C GLU A 86 8.88 -16.26 -0.97
N HIS A 87 9.77 -17.21 -1.25
CA HIS A 87 11.09 -16.90 -1.78
C HIS A 87 10.99 -16.66 -3.28
N ILE A 88 11.51 -15.52 -3.73
CA ILE A 88 11.59 -15.20 -5.16
C ILE A 88 12.82 -15.86 -5.77
N ASP A 89 13.93 -15.82 -5.03
CA ASP A 89 15.16 -16.53 -5.32
C ASP A 89 15.94 -16.79 -4.01
N SER A 90 17.11 -17.42 -4.12
CA SER A 90 17.96 -17.78 -2.98
C SER A 90 18.77 -16.62 -2.39
N HIS A 91 18.88 -15.50 -3.09
CA HIS A 91 19.76 -14.38 -2.72
C HIS A 91 19.01 -13.20 -2.12
N ASN A 92 17.70 -13.09 -2.39
CA ASN A 92 16.87 -11.98 -1.97
C ASN A 92 15.99 -12.34 -0.75
N PRO A 93 15.68 -11.35 0.12
CA PRO A 93 14.70 -11.54 1.18
C PRO A 93 13.34 -11.97 0.61
N PRO A 94 12.59 -12.83 1.32
CA PRO A 94 11.29 -13.30 0.83
C PRO A 94 10.23 -12.20 0.84
N LEU A 95 9.28 -12.31 -0.08
CA LEU A 95 8.02 -11.60 -0.01
C LEU A 95 7.17 -12.19 1.12
N HIS A 96 6.59 -11.32 1.93
CA HIS A 96 5.67 -11.74 2.98
C HIS A 96 4.23 -11.59 2.52
N TRP A 97 3.42 -12.57 2.88
CA TRP A 97 1.98 -12.61 2.73
C TRP A 97 1.35 -12.66 4.11
N ALA A 98 0.20 -12.03 4.30
CA ALA A 98 -0.51 -12.04 5.56
C ALA A 98 -2.00 -12.24 5.37
N VAL A 99 -2.58 -13.10 6.21
CA VAL A 99 -4.02 -13.09 6.47
C VAL A 99 -4.24 -12.11 7.61
N VAL A 100 -5.16 -11.18 7.44
CA VAL A 100 -5.42 -10.11 8.41
C VAL A 100 -6.87 -10.09 8.83
N GLU A 101 -7.08 -9.71 10.09
CA GLU A 101 -8.38 -9.36 10.64
C GLU A 101 -8.49 -7.84 10.67
N LEU A 102 -9.43 -7.29 9.90
CA LEU A 102 -9.70 -5.85 9.94
C LEU A 102 -10.13 -5.48 11.36
N GLN A 103 -9.50 -4.45 11.93
CA GLN A 103 -9.94 -3.95 13.22
C GLN A 103 -11.20 -3.11 12.98
N PRO A 104 -12.26 -3.27 13.80
CA PRO A 104 -13.49 -2.53 13.62
C PRO A 104 -13.18 -1.04 13.56
N CYS A 105 -13.61 -0.45 12.45
CA CYS A 105 -13.58 0.97 12.25
C CYS A 105 -14.46 1.59 13.36
N ILE A 106 -13.91 2.59 14.03
CA ILE A 106 -14.57 3.83 14.46
C ILE A 106 -16.09 3.93 14.19
N SER A 107 -16.83 4.64 15.06
CA SER A 107 -18.29 4.83 14.93
C SER A 107 -18.74 5.12 13.48
N GLU A 108 -19.96 4.74 13.11
CA GLU A 108 -20.48 4.94 11.73
C GLU A 108 -20.26 6.37 11.19
N GLN A 109 -20.36 7.37 12.07
CA GLN A 109 -20.03 8.76 11.76
C GLN A 109 -18.56 8.95 11.39
N ALA A 110 -17.64 8.47 12.22
CA ALA A 110 -16.21 8.54 11.96
C ALA A 110 -15.80 7.69 10.73
N ARG A 111 -16.51 6.58 10.46
CA ARG A 111 -16.34 5.79 9.24
C ARG A 111 -16.75 6.61 8.02
N THR A 112 -17.90 7.28 8.08
CA THR A 112 -18.40 8.14 7.00
C THR A 112 -17.43 9.31 6.75
N GLU A 113 -16.95 9.97 7.81
CA GLU A 113 -15.96 11.04 7.71
C GLU A 113 -14.64 10.55 7.12
N LEU A 114 -14.15 9.37 7.55
CA LEU A 114 -12.96 8.76 6.97
C LEU A 114 -13.16 8.43 5.49
N MET A 115 -14.30 7.85 5.12
CA MET A 115 -14.61 7.54 3.72
C MET A 115 -14.73 8.80 2.86
N ALA A 116 -15.34 9.87 3.38
CA ALA A 116 -15.41 11.17 2.70
C ALA A 116 -14.01 11.78 2.51
N ARG A 117 -13.17 11.75 3.55
CA ARG A 117 -11.76 12.19 3.48
C ARG A 117 -10.96 11.35 2.47
N LEU A 118 -11.09 10.03 2.51
CA LEU A 118 -10.43 9.13 1.56
C LEU A 118 -10.91 9.42 0.14
N SER A 119 -12.22 9.62 -0.08
CA SER A 119 -12.76 9.99 -1.40
C SER A 119 -12.14 11.28 -1.93
N HIS A 120 -12.00 12.30 -1.08
CA HIS A 120 -11.38 13.55 -1.47
C HIS A 120 -9.88 13.38 -1.78
N VAL A 121 -9.15 12.61 -0.98
CA VAL A 121 -7.72 12.33 -1.25
C VAL A 121 -7.55 11.53 -2.54
N ARG A 122 -8.39 10.53 -2.79
CA ARG A 122 -8.38 9.75 -4.04
C ARG A 122 -8.60 10.62 -5.26
N GLN A 123 -9.57 11.53 -5.20
CA GLN A 123 -9.84 12.45 -6.31
C GLN A 123 -8.64 13.35 -6.59
N ARG A 124 -7.97 13.85 -5.54
CA ARG A 124 -6.77 14.67 -5.71
C ARG A 124 -5.60 13.91 -6.32
N LEU A 125 -5.32 12.70 -5.84
CA LEU A 125 -4.25 11.86 -6.39
C LEU A 125 -4.50 11.52 -7.86
N ALA A 126 -5.77 11.36 -8.27
CA ALA A 126 -6.13 11.14 -9.67
C ALA A 126 -6.02 12.40 -10.56
N GLN A 127 -6.08 13.61 -9.98
CA GLN A 127 -5.94 14.87 -10.72
C GLN A 127 -4.47 15.21 -10.96
N GLU A 128 -3.60 14.94 -9.98
CA GLU A 128 -2.15 15.11 -10.12
C GLU A 128 -1.59 14.28 -11.31
N ASP A 129 -2.16 13.09 -11.59
CA ASP A 129 -1.77 12.28 -12.75
C ASP A 129 -2.23 12.84 -14.11
N THR A 130 -3.25 13.72 -14.14
CA THR A 130 -3.82 14.24 -15.41
C THR A 130 -3.24 15.59 -15.82
N ASP A 131 -2.83 16.42 -14.85
CA ASP A 131 -2.23 17.71 -15.14
C ASP A 131 -0.77 17.59 -15.66
N GLU A 132 -0.07 16.47 -15.39
CA GLU A 132 1.29 16.23 -15.91
C GLU A 132 1.32 15.70 -17.36
N GLU A 133 0.23 15.13 -17.89
CA GLU A 133 0.17 14.65 -19.28
C GLU A 133 -0.08 15.79 -20.31
N ASP A 134 -0.57 16.95 -19.87
CA ASP A 134 -0.93 18.08 -20.75
C ASP A 134 0.23 19.07 -21.01
N GLU A 135 1.42 18.87 -20.40
CA GLU A 135 2.59 19.77 -20.59
C GLU A 135 3.63 19.28 -21.63
N GLU A 136 3.44 18.13 -22.28
CA GLU A 136 4.32 17.63 -23.36
C GLU A 136 3.76 17.86 -24.79
N GLU A 137 3.19 19.03 -25.09
CA GLU A 137 3.00 19.49 -26.49
C GLU A 137 3.30 20.99 -26.65
N GLU A 138 4.59 21.37 -26.72
CA GLU A 138 5.06 22.61 -27.39
C GLU A 138 6.35 22.41 -28.19
#